data_AF-A0A7V1FAU3-F1
#
_entry.id   AF-A0A7V1FAU3-F1
#
_cell.length_a   1.000
_cell.length_b   1.000
_cell.length_c   1.000
_cell.angle_alpha   90.00
_cell.angle_beta   90.00
_cell.angle_gamma   90.00
#
_symmetry.space_group_name_H-M   'P 1'
#
loop_
_entity.id
_entity.type
_entity.pdbx_description
1 polymer ?
#
loop_
_entity_poly.entity_id
_entity_poly.type
_entity_poly.pdbx_seq_one_letter_code
_entity_poly.pdbx_strand_id
1 'polypeptide(L)'
;MSGSSKKIGMLLEAEFPPDIRVENEALALSMAQYEVHIFALTFEKLPVSEEWKPGVWVHRKPVPKKLFNKAHITILKWPFYRRMWQRFVLSQAVTPDAIHVHDLPLARAGYNLANRLKVPFVLDLHENYPAALGIWAHSRTRIGRLFLDLKSWRAYESEMVQKAGSVIVVVDEALERFKRENLPLEKFRVISNVLNLETFPAEPGDTEESSKNGFIISYVGGFGVHRGLETVVQAMPQILQKIPT
;
A
#
# COMPACT_ATOMS: atom_id res chain seq x y z
N MET A 1 -34.88 -6.50 -11.51
CA MET A 1 -34.09 -7.49 -10.76
C MET A 1 -32.78 -6.82 -10.39
N SER A 2 -32.62 -6.37 -9.14
CA SER A 2 -31.35 -5.81 -8.69
C SER A 2 -30.34 -6.95 -8.60
N GLY A 3 -29.42 -7.05 -9.56
CA GLY A 3 -28.25 -7.93 -9.41
C GLY A 3 -27.54 -7.52 -8.13
N SER A 4 -27.18 -8.50 -7.29
CA SER A 4 -26.36 -8.23 -6.10
C SER A 4 -25.12 -7.43 -6.51
N SER A 5 -24.81 -6.37 -5.76
CA SER A 5 -23.56 -5.61 -5.96
C SER A 5 -22.38 -6.58 -5.89
N LYS A 6 -21.44 -6.44 -6.83
CA LYS A 6 -20.22 -7.26 -6.87
C LYS A 6 -19.31 -6.85 -5.71
N LYS A 7 -18.69 -7.85 -5.08
CA LYS A 7 -17.89 -7.67 -3.86
C LYS A 7 -16.39 -7.66 -4.16
N ILE A 8 -15.66 -6.66 -3.69
CA ILE A 8 -14.20 -6.58 -3.83
C ILE A 8 -13.55 -6.80 -2.46
N GLY A 9 -12.69 -7.82 -2.36
CA GLY A 9 -11.92 -8.08 -1.14
C GLY A 9 -10.53 -7.45 -1.21
N MET A 10 -10.33 -6.34 -0.50
CA MET A 10 -9.05 -5.64 -0.39
C MET A 10 -8.24 -6.20 0.78
N LEU A 11 -7.03 -6.70 0.55
CA LEU A 11 -6.14 -7.21 1.60
C LEU A 11 -5.04 -6.19 1.90
N LEU A 12 -4.96 -5.73 3.15
CA LEU A 12 -4.05 -4.69 3.59
C LEU A 12 -3.28 -5.13 4.84
N GLU A 13 -1.94 -5.21 4.76
CA GLU A 13 -1.09 -5.60 5.89
C GLU A 13 -0.79 -4.43 6.86
N ALA A 14 -1.76 -3.55 7.09
CA ALA A 14 -1.64 -2.34 7.90
C ALA A 14 -2.95 -2.06 8.67
N GLU A 15 -2.96 -0.99 9.46
CA GLU A 15 -4.18 -0.47 10.07
C GLU A 15 -4.99 0.33 9.06
N PHE A 16 -6.32 0.28 9.20
CA PHE A 16 -7.22 1.06 8.38
C PHE A 16 -8.47 1.46 9.18
N PRO A 17 -8.90 2.74 9.11
CA PRO A 17 -8.12 3.90 8.64
C PRO A 17 -6.96 4.23 9.61
N PRO A 18 -5.94 5.03 9.22
CA PRO A 18 -5.83 5.75 7.94
C PRO A 18 -4.95 5.03 6.90
N ASP A 19 -5.40 5.05 5.64
CA ASP A 19 -4.56 4.80 4.46
C ASP A 19 -5.22 5.52 3.27
N ILE A 20 -4.64 6.65 2.84
CA ILE A 20 -5.27 7.55 1.85
C ILE A 20 -5.46 6.84 0.50
N ARG A 21 -4.52 5.99 0.08
CA ARG A 21 -4.63 5.28 -1.20
C ARG A 21 -5.76 4.27 -1.17
N VAL A 22 -5.78 3.43 -0.12
CA VAL A 22 -6.82 2.42 0.06
C VAL A 22 -8.19 3.08 0.24
N GLU A 23 -8.26 4.21 0.95
CA GLU A 23 -9.48 5.02 1.06
C GLU A 23 -9.96 5.49 -0.31
N ASN A 24 -9.10 6.12 -1.10
CA ASN A 24 -9.46 6.63 -2.43
C ASN A 24 -9.95 5.51 -3.35
N GLU A 25 -9.26 4.37 -3.36
CA GLU A 25 -9.63 3.21 -4.18
C GLU A 25 -10.96 2.58 -3.70
N ALA A 26 -11.14 2.40 -2.39
CA ALA A 26 -12.38 1.85 -1.84
C ALA A 26 -13.58 2.76 -2.10
N LEU A 27 -13.41 4.08 -1.99
CA LEU A 27 -14.44 5.06 -2.31
C LEU A 27 -14.79 5.07 -3.80
N ALA A 28 -13.79 5.07 -4.68
CA ALA A 28 -14.02 5.02 -6.12
C ALA A 28 -14.77 3.74 -6.54
N LEU A 29 -14.42 2.59 -5.95
CA LEU A 29 -15.12 1.32 -6.16
C LEU A 29 -16.56 1.37 -5.64
N SER A 30 -16.78 1.93 -4.44
CA SER A 30 -18.13 2.09 -3.88
C SER A 30 -19.02 3.00 -4.74
N MET A 31 -18.48 4.12 -5.22
CA MET A 31 -19.19 5.01 -6.15
C MET A 31 -19.57 4.29 -7.46
N ALA A 32 -18.70 3.41 -7.95
CA ALA A 32 -18.96 2.53 -9.08
C ALA A 32 -19.90 1.34 -8.75
N GLN A 33 -20.59 1.37 -7.61
CA GLN A 33 -21.61 0.42 -7.15
C GLN A 33 -21.06 -0.98 -6.79
N TYR A 34 -19.78 -1.08 -6.44
CA TYR A 34 -19.19 -2.29 -5.84
C TYR A 34 -19.27 -2.22 -4.31
N GLU A 35 -19.51 -3.37 -3.67
CA GLU A 35 -19.40 -3.51 -2.22
C GLU A 35 -17.95 -3.86 -1.89
N VAL A 36 -17.28 -3.02 -1.11
CA VAL A 36 -15.86 -3.17 -0.79
C VAL A 36 -15.71 -3.76 0.60
N HIS A 37 -14.86 -4.77 0.74
CA HIS A 37 -14.48 -5.35 2.03
C HIS A 37 -12.97 -5.26 2.22
N ILE A 38 -12.53 -4.39 3.11
CA ILE A 38 -11.12 -4.19 3.47
C ILE A 38 -10.79 -5.12 4.63
N PHE A 39 -9.88 -6.06 4.40
CA PHE A 39 -9.33 -6.95 5.40
C PHE A 39 -7.98 -6.39 5.87
N ALA A 40 -7.99 -5.78 7.05
CA ALA A 40 -6.85 -5.07 7.63
C ALA A 40 -6.36 -5.73 8.92
N LEU A 41 -5.17 -5.34 9.37
CA LEU A 41 -4.72 -5.62 10.73
C LEU A 41 -5.23 -4.54 11.68
N THR A 42 -5.24 -4.85 12.98
CA THR A 42 -5.31 -3.82 14.02
C THR A 42 -4.34 -4.16 15.14
N PHE A 43 -3.64 -3.13 15.61
CA PHE A 43 -2.75 -3.21 16.76
C PHE A 43 -3.39 -2.56 18.00
N GLU A 44 -4.59 -2.00 17.84
CA GLU A 44 -5.36 -1.29 18.84
C GLU A 44 -6.69 -1.98 19.14
N LYS A 45 -7.43 -1.45 20.12
CA LYS A 45 -8.78 -1.92 20.46
C LYS A 45 -9.82 -1.23 19.59
N LEU A 46 -9.84 -1.57 18.31
CA LEU A 46 -10.84 -1.09 17.35
C LEU A 46 -11.95 -2.15 17.13
N PRO A 47 -13.13 -1.73 16.62
CA PRO A 47 -14.16 -2.66 16.18
C PRO A 47 -13.59 -3.67 15.16
N VAL A 48 -13.91 -4.94 15.38
CA VAL A 48 -13.44 -6.07 14.55
C VAL A 48 -14.08 -6.02 13.16
N SER A 49 -15.30 -5.52 13.04
CA SER A 49 -15.97 -5.29 11.77
C SER A 49 -16.90 -4.09 11.88
N GLU A 50 -16.93 -3.24 10.86
CA GLU A 50 -17.86 -2.11 10.75
C GLU A 50 -18.06 -1.70 9.28
N GLU A 51 -19.20 -1.09 8.97
CA GLU A 51 -19.35 -0.31 7.74
C GLU A 51 -18.74 1.07 7.98
N TRP A 52 -17.57 1.32 7.41
CA TRP A 52 -16.83 2.56 7.65
C TRP A 52 -17.40 3.73 6.85
N LYS A 53 -17.84 3.45 5.62
CA LYS A 53 -18.58 4.36 4.74
C LYS A 53 -19.61 3.56 3.95
N PRO A 54 -20.66 4.17 3.38
CA PRO A 54 -21.66 3.44 2.60
C PRO A 54 -21.02 2.55 1.54
N GLY A 55 -21.29 1.24 1.62
CA GLY A 55 -20.74 0.24 0.70
C GLY A 55 -19.28 -0.14 0.93
N VAL A 56 -18.61 0.38 1.97
CA VAL A 56 -17.23 0.06 2.35
C VAL A 56 -17.18 -0.50 3.77
N TRP A 57 -16.93 -1.80 3.84
CA TRP A 57 -16.81 -2.56 5.08
C TRP A 57 -15.35 -2.78 5.45
N VAL A 58 -15.03 -2.64 6.73
CA VAL A 58 -13.69 -2.89 7.26
C VAL A 58 -13.75 -4.05 8.23
N HIS A 59 -12.95 -5.08 7.99
CA HIS A 59 -12.76 -6.24 8.85
C HIS A 59 -11.33 -6.22 9.36
N ARG A 60 -11.15 -6.16 10.68
CA ARG A 60 -9.85 -6.04 11.34
C ARG A 60 -9.46 -7.33 12.03
N LYS A 61 -8.24 -7.79 11.81
CA LYS A 61 -7.63 -8.89 12.56
C LYS A 61 -6.75 -8.34 13.67
N PRO A 62 -7.13 -8.50 14.95
CA PRO A 62 -6.27 -8.10 16.05
C PRO A 62 -5.02 -8.97 16.08
N VAL A 63 -3.85 -8.34 16.04
CA VAL A 63 -2.56 -9.02 16.12
C VAL A 63 -1.63 -8.23 17.05
N PRO A 64 -0.96 -8.87 18.02
CA PRO A 64 0.06 -8.18 18.80
C PRO A 64 1.21 -7.70 17.90
N LYS A 65 1.62 -6.43 18.01
CA LYS A 65 2.70 -5.83 17.19
C LYS A 65 4.01 -6.65 17.18
N LYS A 66 4.36 -7.26 18.32
CA LYS A 66 5.52 -8.17 18.43
C LYS A 66 5.38 -9.43 17.56
N LEU A 67 4.18 -10.00 17.48
CA LEU A 67 3.89 -11.19 16.67
C LEU A 67 3.89 -10.83 15.19
N PHE A 68 3.27 -9.69 14.84
CA PHE A 68 3.29 -9.13 13.49
C PHE A 68 4.72 -8.96 12.98
N ASN A 69 5.59 -8.25 13.71
CA ASN A 69 6.97 -8.02 13.29
C ASN A 69 7.74 -9.32 13.00
N LYS A 70 7.53 -10.37 13.80
CA LYS A 70 8.17 -11.68 13.58
C LYS A 70 7.59 -12.40 12.35
N ALA A 71 6.27 -12.37 12.20
CA ALA A 71 5.58 -13.07 11.12
C ALA A 71 5.83 -12.40 9.76
N HIS A 72 5.81 -11.07 9.71
CA HIS A 72 6.08 -10.28 8.51
C HIS A 72 7.48 -10.54 7.95
N ILE A 73 8.52 -10.52 8.79
CA ILE A 73 9.91 -10.82 8.37
C ILE A 73 10.05 -12.24 7.80
N THR A 74 9.17 -13.15 8.19
CA THR A 74 9.22 -14.56 7.80
C THR A 74 8.21 -14.92 6.71
N ILE A 75 7.53 -13.94 6.12
CA ILE A 75 6.38 -14.13 5.22
C ILE A 75 6.68 -14.95 3.97
N LEU A 76 7.89 -14.85 3.41
CA LEU A 76 8.29 -15.68 2.27
C LEU A 76 8.61 -17.11 2.71
N LYS A 77 9.29 -17.26 3.84
CA LYS A 77 9.84 -18.54 4.33
C LYS A 77 8.77 -19.45 4.91
N TRP A 78 7.77 -18.91 5.62
CA TRP A 78 6.81 -19.72 6.37
C TRP A 78 5.37 -19.54 5.88
N PRO A 79 4.63 -20.63 5.61
CA PRO A 79 3.27 -20.54 5.09
C PRO A 79 2.23 -20.13 6.15
N PHE A 80 2.59 -20.17 7.44
CA PHE A 80 1.65 -19.91 8.53
C PHE A 80 0.96 -18.54 8.41
N TYR A 81 1.75 -17.50 8.16
CA TYR A 81 1.22 -16.14 8.04
C TYR A 81 0.25 -16.00 6.86
N ARG A 82 0.59 -16.61 5.71
CA ARG A 82 -0.28 -16.64 4.53
C ARG A 82 -1.59 -17.40 4.79
N ARG A 83 -1.53 -18.53 5.48
CA ARG A 83 -2.72 -19.32 5.86
C ARG A 83 -3.60 -18.57 6.87
N MET A 84 -2.99 -17.81 7.79
CA MET A 84 -3.72 -16.98 8.75
C MET A 84 -4.58 -15.95 8.02
N TRP A 85 -4.02 -15.24 7.03
CA TRP A 85 -4.77 -14.30 6.19
C TRP A 85 -5.92 -14.95 5.43
N GLN A 86 -5.69 -16.08 4.77
CA GLN A 86 -6.76 -16.79 4.06
C GLN A 86 -7.90 -17.22 4.99
N ARG A 87 -7.57 -17.75 6.17
CA ARG A 87 -8.57 -18.14 7.18
C ARG A 87 -9.32 -16.93 7.72
N PHE A 88 -8.62 -15.82 7.92
CA PHE A 88 -9.24 -14.58 8.37
C PHE A 88 -10.30 -14.11 7.37
N VAL A 89 -9.96 -13.96 6.08
CA VAL A 89 -10.93 -13.54 5.06
C VAL A 89 -12.12 -14.50 4.99
N LEU A 90 -11.86 -15.80 4.91
CA LEU A 90 -12.91 -16.82 4.83
C LEU A 90 -13.82 -16.90 6.07
N SER A 91 -13.36 -16.39 7.22
CA SER A 91 -14.16 -16.38 8.45
C SER A 91 -15.19 -15.25 8.52
N GLN A 92 -15.11 -14.25 7.63
CA GLN A 92 -16.01 -13.09 7.66
C GLN A 92 -17.36 -13.31 6.96
N ALA A 93 -17.65 -14.54 6.51
CA ALA A 93 -18.88 -14.87 5.76
C ALA A 93 -19.12 -13.99 4.51
N VAL A 94 -18.04 -13.43 3.96
CA VAL A 94 -18.03 -12.66 2.71
C VAL A 94 -17.49 -13.54 1.58
N THR A 95 -18.11 -13.48 0.41
CA THR A 95 -17.64 -14.11 -0.82
C THR A 95 -17.24 -13.03 -1.83
N PRO A 96 -15.97 -12.59 -1.85
CA PRO A 96 -15.51 -11.61 -2.83
C PRO A 96 -15.60 -12.16 -4.26
N ASP A 97 -16.00 -11.31 -5.20
CA ASP A 97 -15.96 -11.55 -6.65
C ASP A 97 -14.60 -11.19 -7.27
N ALA A 98 -13.72 -10.52 -6.51
CA ALA A 98 -12.31 -10.31 -6.84
C ALA A 98 -11.49 -10.11 -5.56
N ILE A 99 -10.19 -10.44 -5.62
CA ILE A 99 -9.23 -10.19 -4.54
C ILE A 99 -8.22 -9.14 -5.02
N HIS A 100 -8.19 -8.00 -4.35
CA HIS A 100 -7.27 -6.90 -4.57
C HIS A 100 -6.28 -6.86 -3.42
N VAL A 101 -5.00 -7.12 -3.68
CA VAL A 101 -3.97 -7.10 -2.64
C VAL A 101 -3.19 -5.81 -2.71
N HIS A 102 -3.08 -5.12 -1.58
CA HIS A 102 -2.20 -3.97 -1.42
C HIS A 102 -0.82 -4.43 -0.98
N ASP A 103 0.14 -4.09 -1.84
CA ASP A 103 1.56 -4.33 -1.75
C ASP A 103 1.99 -5.81 -1.81
N LEU A 104 3.28 -6.01 -2.03
CA LEU A 104 3.89 -7.29 -2.35
C LEU A 104 3.79 -8.35 -1.22
N PRO A 105 3.90 -8.03 0.09
CA PRO A 105 3.93 -9.03 1.16
C PRO A 105 2.77 -10.03 1.11
N LEU A 106 1.54 -9.55 0.95
CA LEU A 106 0.34 -10.40 0.95
C LEU A 106 0.03 -11.04 -0.40
N ALA A 107 0.78 -10.74 -1.46
CA ALA A 107 0.46 -11.14 -2.83
C ALA A 107 0.20 -12.66 -2.97
N ARG A 108 1.03 -13.52 -2.37
CA ARG A 108 0.82 -14.98 -2.39
C ARG A 108 -0.40 -15.41 -1.58
N ALA A 109 -0.68 -14.74 -0.46
CA ALA A 109 -1.85 -15.05 0.35
C ALA A 109 -3.13 -14.74 -0.44
N GLY A 110 -3.19 -13.57 -1.08
CA GLY A 110 -4.29 -13.16 -1.95
C GLY A 110 -4.42 -14.00 -3.22
N TYR A 111 -3.32 -14.30 -3.92
CA TYR A 111 -3.34 -15.20 -5.08
C TYR A 111 -3.92 -16.58 -4.74
N ASN A 112 -3.46 -17.18 -3.64
CA ASN A 112 -3.98 -18.47 -3.20
C ASN A 112 -5.47 -18.40 -2.81
N LEU A 113 -5.90 -17.29 -2.20
CA LEU A 113 -7.30 -17.06 -1.87
C LEU A 113 -8.15 -16.89 -3.13
N ALA A 114 -7.71 -16.07 -4.07
CA ALA A 114 -8.36 -15.83 -5.36
C ALA A 114 -8.52 -17.14 -6.14
N ASN A 115 -7.47 -17.95 -6.23
CA ASN A 115 -7.54 -19.28 -6.85
C ASN A 115 -8.51 -20.23 -6.15
N ARG A 116 -8.53 -20.23 -4.81
CA ARG A 116 -9.47 -21.05 -4.03
C ARG A 116 -10.92 -20.65 -4.28
N LEU A 117 -11.17 -19.35 -4.39
CA LEU A 117 -12.49 -18.79 -4.67
C LEU A 117 -12.85 -18.76 -6.16
N LYS A 118 -11.87 -19.03 -7.04
CA LYS A 118 -11.97 -18.95 -8.50
C LYS A 118 -12.37 -17.54 -8.99
N VAL A 119 -11.78 -16.52 -8.39
CA VAL A 119 -12.03 -15.11 -8.71
C VAL A 119 -10.76 -14.40 -9.19
N PRO A 120 -10.86 -13.26 -9.90
CA PRO A 120 -9.71 -12.48 -10.33
C PRO A 120 -8.80 -12.05 -9.17
N PHE A 121 -7.50 -12.05 -9.44
CA PHE A 121 -6.46 -11.55 -8.55
C PHE A 121 -5.86 -10.26 -9.11
N VAL A 122 -5.98 -9.17 -8.36
CA VAL A 122 -5.39 -7.87 -8.63
C VAL A 122 -4.28 -7.61 -7.62
N LEU A 123 -3.10 -7.22 -8.10
CA LEU A 123 -1.95 -6.87 -7.28
C LEU A 123 -1.65 -5.38 -7.41
N ASP A 124 -1.68 -4.64 -6.31
CA ASP A 124 -1.41 -3.21 -6.27
C ASP A 124 -0.06 -2.93 -5.59
N LEU A 125 0.93 -2.51 -6.38
CA LEU A 125 2.29 -2.24 -5.92
C LEU A 125 2.46 -0.75 -5.63
N HIS A 126 2.49 -0.40 -4.34
CA HIS A 126 2.57 0.99 -3.86
C HIS A 126 3.94 1.61 -4.09
N GLU A 127 4.98 0.78 -4.16
CA GLU A 127 6.36 1.20 -4.34
C GLU A 127 7.22 0.07 -4.93
N ASN A 128 8.51 0.35 -5.14
CA ASN A 128 9.49 -0.69 -5.42
C ASN A 128 9.86 -1.41 -4.12
N TYR A 129 8.98 -2.31 -3.67
CA TYR A 129 9.14 -3.00 -2.39
C TYR A 129 10.50 -3.68 -2.22
N PRO A 130 11.06 -4.43 -3.20
CA PRO A 130 12.40 -5.00 -3.07
C PRO A 130 13.50 -3.94 -2.91
N ALA A 131 13.42 -2.79 -3.58
CA ALA A 131 14.39 -1.72 -3.40
C ALA A 131 14.24 -1.01 -2.04
N ALA A 132 13.00 -0.75 -1.62
CA ALA A 132 12.67 -0.15 -0.32
C ALA A 132 13.20 -1.02 0.84
N LEU A 133 12.98 -2.34 0.77
CA LEU A 133 13.57 -3.31 1.69
C LEU A 133 15.09 -3.20 1.77
N GLY A 134 15.77 -2.99 0.64
CA GLY A 134 17.22 -2.78 0.60
C GLY A 134 17.62 -1.59 1.46
N ILE A 135 16.96 -0.45 1.27
CA ILE A 135 17.22 0.78 2.04
C ILE A 135 16.93 0.55 3.54
N TRP A 136 15.78 -0.04 3.87
CA TRP A 136 15.42 -0.31 5.27
C TRP A 136 16.32 -1.36 5.92
N ALA A 137 16.84 -2.34 5.18
CA ALA A 137 17.74 -3.35 5.70
C ALA A 137 19.08 -2.76 6.17
N HIS A 138 19.59 -1.75 5.47
CA HIS A 138 20.79 -1.02 5.90
C HIS A 138 20.54 -0.31 7.23
N SER A 139 19.30 0.08 7.53
CA SER A 139 18.89 0.68 8.81
C SER A 139 18.58 -0.33 9.94
N ARG A 140 18.58 -1.66 9.67
CA ARG A 140 18.20 -2.70 10.65
C ARG A 140 19.36 -3.59 11.10
N THR A 141 19.16 -4.25 12.25
CA THR A 141 20.11 -5.15 12.94
C THR A 141 20.57 -6.33 12.07
N ARG A 142 21.74 -6.92 12.40
CA ARG A 142 22.37 -8.03 11.64
C ARG A 142 21.43 -9.23 11.43
N ILE A 143 20.57 -9.54 12.41
CA ILE A 143 19.60 -10.64 12.33
C ILE A 143 18.53 -10.33 11.29
N GLY A 144 17.99 -9.10 11.26
CA GLY A 144 17.01 -8.69 10.24
C GLY A 144 17.57 -8.81 8.82
N ARG A 145 18.87 -8.54 8.64
CA ARG A 145 19.57 -8.66 7.37
C ARG A 145 19.64 -10.10 6.84
N LEU A 146 19.74 -11.11 7.71
CA LEU A 146 19.76 -12.53 7.33
C LEU A 146 18.37 -13.04 6.84
N PHE A 147 17.29 -12.34 7.19
CA PHE A 147 15.94 -12.65 6.72
C PHE A 147 15.53 -11.82 5.49
N LEU A 148 16.29 -10.78 5.14
CA LEU A 148 16.05 -9.88 4.02
C LEU A 148 16.90 -10.29 2.81
N ASP A 149 16.53 -11.39 2.15
CA ASP A 149 17.12 -11.75 0.87
C ASP A 149 16.43 -10.98 -0.27
N LEU A 150 17.07 -9.89 -0.73
CA LEU A 150 16.57 -9.05 -1.82
C LEU A 150 16.37 -9.85 -3.12
N LYS A 151 17.18 -10.88 -3.38
CA LYS A 151 17.02 -11.71 -4.58
C LYS A 151 15.71 -12.52 -4.50
N SER A 152 15.44 -13.14 -3.36
CA SER A 152 14.17 -13.82 -3.11
C SER A 152 12.98 -12.87 -3.25
N TRP A 153 13.07 -11.63 -2.76
CA TRP A 153 11.98 -10.65 -2.88
C TRP A 153 11.75 -10.20 -4.32
N ARG A 154 12.79 -10.01 -5.13
CA ARG A 154 12.65 -9.71 -6.57
C ARG A 154 12.05 -10.89 -7.34
N ALA A 155 12.54 -12.10 -7.09
CA ALA A 155 11.98 -13.31 -7.69
C ALA A 155 10.50 -13.47 -7.30
N TYR A 156 10.17 -13.19 -6.05
CA TYR A 156 8.80 -13.20 -5.55
C TYR A 156 7.92 -12.15 -6.21
N GLU A 157 8.41 -10.91 -6.37
CA GLU A 157 7.70 -9.85 -7.10
C GLU A 157 7.38 -10.28 -8.53
N SER A 158 8.39 -10.74 -9.27
CA SER A 158 8.22 -11.24 -10.64
C SER A 158 7.21 -12.39 -10.70
N GLU A 159 7.28 -13.36 -9.78
CA GLU A 159 6.34 -14.48 -9.73
C GLU A 159 4.89 -14.00 -9.50
N MET A 160 4.68 -13.05 -8.59
CA MET A 160 3.35 -12.57 -8.24
C MET A 160 2.76 -11.67 -9.33
N VAL A 161 3.59 -10.82 -9.94
CA VAL A 161 3.22 -10.05 -11.13
C VAL A 161 2.79 -10.97 -12.26
N GLN A 162 3.53 -12.06 -12.52
CA GLN A 162 3.17 -13.04 -13.56
C GLN A 162 1.80 -13.68 -13.30
N LYS A 163 1.51 -13.98 -12.03
CA LYS A 163 0.25 -14.62 -11.60
C LYS A 163 -0.95 -13.68 -11.51
N ALA A 164 -0.72 -12.38 -11.38
CA ALA A 164 -1.79 -11.40 -11.30
C ALA A 164 -2.50 -11.25 -12.66
N GLY A 165 -3.84 -11.19 -12.61
CA GLY A 165 -4.66 -10.88 -13.79
C GLY A 165 -4.54 -9.40 -14.17
N SER A 166 -4.42 -8.53 -13.16
CA SER A 166 -4.13 -7.11 -13.30
C SER A 166 -3.11 -6.67 -12.26
N VAL A 167 -2.21 -5.76 -12.63
CA VAL A 167 -1.23 -5.15 -11.74
C VAL A 167 -1.41 -3.65 -11.75
N ILE A 168 -1.51 -3.04 -10.57
CA ILE A 168 -1.55 -1.59 -10.41
C ILE A 168 -0.17 -1.14 -9.95
N VAL A 169 0.35 -0.06 -10.54
CA VAL A 169 1.57 0.63 -10.11
C VAL A 169 1.30 2.12 -9.99
N VAL A 170 2.10 2.83 -9.20
CA VAL A 170 1.85 4.24 -8.88
C VAL A 170 2.44 5.24 -9.89
N VAL A 171 3.46 4.85 -10.65
CA VAL A 171 4.19 5.74 -11.57
C VAL A 171 4.68 4.99 -12.81
N ASP A 172 4.91 5.70 -13.91
CA ASP A 172 5.38 5.13 -15.18
C ASP A 172 6.77 4.50 -15.06
N GLU A 173 7.65 5.01 -14.19
CA GLU A 173 8.98 4.45 -13.97
C GLU A 173 8.93 3.02 -13.41
N ALA A 174 7.89 2.71 -12.63
CA ALA A 174 7.65 1.35 -12.16
C ALA A 174 7.26 0.42 -13.33
N LEU A 175 6.44 0.91 -14.27
CA LEU A 175 6.09 0.18 -15.48
C LEU A 175 7.31 -0.06 -16.37
N GLU A 176 8.13 0.96 -16.60
CA GLU A 176 9.38 0.86 -17.39
C GLU A 176 10.42 -0.07 -16.73
N ARG A 177 10.37 -0.25 -15.41
CA ARG A 177 11.17 -1.29 -14.72
C ARG A 177 10.72 -2.68 -15.14
N PHE A 178 9.43 -2.98 -15.05
CA PHE A 178 8.90 -4.30 -15.40
C PHE A 178 9.00 -4.62 -16.89
N LYS A 179 8.96 -3.60 -17.75
CA LYS A 179 9.25 -3.72 -19.19
C LYS A 179 10.66 -4.22 -19.47
N ARG A 180 11.66 -3.69 -18.74
CA ARG A 180 13.06 -4.18 -18.83
C ARG A 180 13.23 -5.61 -18.31
N GLU A 181 12.30 -6.09 -17.50
CA GLU A 181 12.26 -7.45 -16.96
C GLU A 181 11.47 -8.43 -17.86
N ASN A 182 11.03 -7.99 -19.05
CA ASN A 182 10.23 -8.77 -20.02
C ASN A 182 8.94 -9.36 -19.44
N LEU A 183 8.26 -8.60 -18.56
CA LEU A 183 6.98 -9.00 -18.00
C LEU A 183 5.81 -8.53 -18.88
N PRO A 184 4.64 -9.21 -18.85
CA PRO A 184 3.51 -8.86 -19.71
C PRO A 184 2.93 -7.52 -19.28
N LEU A 185 3.05 -6.50 -20.13
CA LEU A 185 2.69 -5.11 -19.79
C LEU A 185 1.20 -4.84 -19.91
N GLU A 186 0.47 -5.64 -20.69
CA GLU A 186 -0.95 -5.47 -20.98
C GLU A 186 -1.86 -5.54 -19.74
N LYS A 187 -1.39 -6.18 -18.67
CA LYS A 187 -2.07 -6.27 -17.37
C LYS A 187 -1.76 -5.11 -16.42
N PHE A 188 -0.78 -4.27 -16.75
CA PHE A 188 -0.41 -3.16 -15.88
C PHE A 188 -1.33 -1.96 -16.08
N ARG A 189 -1.64 -1.28 -14.98
CA ARG A 189 -2.34 0.00 -14.95
C ARG A 189 -1.58 0.94 -14.04
N VAL A 190 -1.29 2.15 -14.53
CA VAL A 190 -0.68 3.20 -13.72
C VAL A 190 -1.80 3.98 -13.08
N ILE A 191 -1.90 3.92 -11.75
CA ILE A 191 -2.88 4.69 -10.96
C ILE A 191 -2.10 5.42 -9.88
N SER A 192 -1.87 6.71 -10.13
CA SER A 192 -1.08 7.56 -9.27
C SER A 192 -1.69 7.71 -7.88
N ASN A 193 -0.83 7.71 -6.87
CA ASN A 193 -1.23 7.97 -5.50
C ASN A 193 -1.39 9.49 -5.30
N VAL A 194 -2.55 10.01 -5.71
CA VAL A 194 -2.90 11.43 -5.62
C VAL A 194 -3.92 11.68 -4.51
N LEU A 195 -3.96 12.91 -4.01
CA LEU A 195 -4.99 13.36 -3.07
C LEU A 195 -6.36 13.35 -3.76
N ASN A 196 -7.38 12.94 -3.01
CA ASN A 196 -8.76 13.13 -3.44
C ASN A 196 -9.20 14.55 -3.12
N LEU A 197 -9.34 15.38 -4.16
CA LEU A 197 -9.71 16.79 -4.05
C LEU A 197 -11.12 17.02 -3.49
N GLU A 198 -12.02 16.03 -3.57
CA GLU A 198 -13.35 16.12 -2.94
C GLU A 198 -13.24 16.06 -1.41
N THR A 199 -12.21 15.39 -0.90
CA THR A 199 -11.94 15.25 0.55
C THR A 199 -10.86 16.19 1.06
N PHE A 200 -10.08 16.81 0.16
CA PHE A 200 -9.04 17.76 0.50
C PHE A 200 -9.58 19.18 0.25
N PRO A 201 -10.01 19.90 1.29
CA PRO A 201 -10.57 21.23 1.12
C PRO A 201 -9.54 22.15 0.45
N ALA A 202 -9.89 22.69 -0.70
CA ALA A 202 -9.07 23.60 -1.49
C ALA A 202 -9.14 25.05 -0.99
N GLU A 203 -9.72 25.28 0.18
CA GLU A 203 -9.79 26.61 0.80
C GLU A 203 -8.36 27.03 1.15
N PRO A 204 -7.79 28.04 0.48
CA PRO A 204 -6.54 28.62 0.93
C PRO A 204 -6.80 29.13 2.34
N GLY A 205 -6.14 28.57 3.35
CA GLY A 205 -6.14 29.20 4.67
C GLY A 205 -5.66 30.65 4.52
N ASP A 206 -6.16 31.55 5.36
CA ASP A 206 -5.71 32.94 5.44
C ASP A 206 -4.18 32.96 5.62
N THR A 207 -3.46 33.07 4.50
CA THR A 207 -1.99 33.06 4.43
C THR A 207 -1.44 34.49 4.48
N GLU A 208 -2.30 35.47 4.77
CA GLU A 208 -1.92 36.88 4.89
C GLU A 208 -0.95 37.13 6.05
N GLU A 209 -0.89 36.26 7.07
CA GLU A 209 0.14 36.38 8.12
C GLU A 209 1.48 35.70 7.76
N SER A 210 1.47 34.61 6.99
CA SER A 210 2.70 33.90 6.60
C SER A 210 3.43 34.57 5.43
N SER A 211 2.70 35.28 4.57
CA SER A 211 3.26 36.09 3.48
C SER A 211 3.96 37.38 3.93
N LYS A 212 3.79 37.80 5.19
CA LYS A 212 4.47 38.97 5.78
C LYS A 212 5.93 38.70 6.20
N ASN A 213 6.37 37.44 6.23
CA ASN A 213 7.66 37.03 6.82
C ASN A 213 8.70 36.46 5.82
N GLY A 214 8.65 36.87 4.55
CA GLY A 214 9.68 36.52 3.56
C GLY A 214 9.47 35.16 2.88
N PHE A 215 10.52 34.60 2.27
CA PHE A 215 10.45 33.36 1.51
C PHE A 215 10.51 32.12 2.42
N ILE A 216 9.44 31.32 2.43
CA ILE A 216 9.32 30.12 3.26
C ILE A 216 9.60 28.86 2.42
N ILE A 217 10.55 28.04 2.87
CA ILE A 217 10.77 26.69 2.37
C ILE A 217 10.14 25.70 3.35
N SER A 218 9.19 24.90 2.88
CA SER A 218 8.53 23.87 3.70
C SER A 218 8.83 22.48 3.15
N TYR A 219 9.03 21.53 4.06
CA TYR A 219 9.09 20.10 3.77
C TYR A 219 8.08 19.37 4.64
N VAL A 220 7.22 18.58 4.00
CA VAL A 220 6.22 17.74 4.68
C VAL A 220 6.49 16.29 4.28
N GLY A 221 6.90 15.48 5.25
CA GLY A 221 7.16 14.06 5.02
C GLY A 221 8.00 13.43 6.13
N GLY A 222 8.20 12.12 6.04
CA GLY A 222 9.05 11.38 6.98
C GLY A 222 10.53 11.78 6.86
N PHE A 223 11.33 11.45 7.87
CA PHE A 223 12.78 11.63 7.86
C PHE A 223 13.47 10.32 7.47
N GLY A 224 14.44 10.39 6.55
CA GLY A 224 15.26 9.25 6.17
C GLY A 224 16.35 9.65 5.19
N VAL A 225 17.54 9.04 5.31
CA VAL A 225 18.72 9.36 4.48
C VAL A 225 18.40 9.31 2.98
N HIS A 226 17.61 8.31 2.57
CA HIS A 226 17.15 8.13 1.19
C HIS A 226 16.27 9.27 0.64
N ARG A 227 15.80 10.18 1.50
CA ARG A 227 14.99 11.34 1.11
C ARG A 227 15.84 12.57 0.77
N GLY A 228 17.16 12.51 0.95
CA GLY A 228 18.07 13.56 0.51
C GLY A 228 17.94 14.90 1.25
N LEU A 229 17.28 14.93 2.41
CA LEU A 229 17.07 16.16 3.18
C LEU A 229 18.39 16.80 3.62
N GLU A 230 19.42 16.00 3.88
CA GLU A 230 20.77 16.49 4.18
C GLU A 230 21.34 17.32 3.03
N THR A 231 21.13 16.89 1.78
CA THR A 231 21.55 17.65 0.58
C THR A 231 20.82 18.98 0.50
N VAL A 232 19.52 18.99 0.78
CA VAL A 232 18.72 20.22 0.82
C VAL A 232 19.27 21.16 1.90
N VAL A 233 19.52 20.67 3.11
CA VAL A 233 20.09 21.47 4.21
C VAL A 233 21.50 22.00 3.88
N GLN A 234 22.37 21.16 3.30
CA GLN A 234 23.73 21.55 2.90
C GLN A 234 23.75 22.59 1.78
N ALA A 235 22.72 22.62 0.92
CA ALA A 235 22.58 23.62 -0.14
C ALA A 235 22.05 24.97 0.37
N MET A 236 21.55 25.06 1.61
CA MET A 236 20.95 26.29 2.15
C MET A 236 21.85 27.54 2.05
N PRO A 237 23.17 27.48 2.31
CA PRO A 237 24.04 28.64 2.13
C PRO A 237 24.03 29.19 0.69
N GLN A 238 23.96 28.33 -0.32
CA GLN A 238 23.89 28.73 -1.73
C GLN A 238 22.50 29.28 -2.11
N ILE A 239 21.46 28.73 -1.49
CA ILE A 239 20.08 29.14 -1.69
C ILE A 239 19.84 30.54 -1.10
N LEU A 240 20.37 30.80 0.11
CA LEU A 240 20.28 32.10 0.78
C LEU A 240 20.99 33.24 0.02
N GLN A 241 21.97 32.93 -0.84
CA GLN A 241 22.61 33.94 -1.71
C GLN A 241 21.70 34.40 -2.85
N LYS A 242 20.67 33.62 -3.21
CA LYS A 242 19.80 33.87 -4.37
C LYS A 242 18.40 34.35 -4.00
N ILE A 243 17.94 34.04 -2.79
CA ILE A 243 16.63 34.47 -2.31
C ILE A 243 16.76 35.89 -1.76
N PRO A 244 15.93 36.85 -2.20
CA PRO A 244 15.90 38.18 -1.59
C PRO A 244 15.43 38.07 -0.13
N THR A 245 16.21 38.65 0.78
CA THR A 245 15.83 38.89 2.18
C THR A 245 14.68 39.88 2.29
#